data_AF-A0A820TBP5-F1
#
_entry.id   AF-A0A820TBP5-F1
#
_cell.length_a   1.000
_cell.length_b   1.000
_cell.length_c   1.000
_cell.angle_alpha   90.00
_cell.angle_beta   90.00
_cell.angle_gamma   90.00
#
_symmetry.space_group_name_H-M   'P 1'
#
loop_
_entity.id
_entity.type
_entity.pdbx_description
1 polymer ?
#
loop_
_entity_poly.entity_id
_entity_poly.type
_entity_poly.pdbx_seq_one_letter_code
_entity_poly.pdbx_strand_id
1 'polypeptide(L)'
;MFSTRNSLQRRTGRFGVGRFEYLKQLLNEYENSLTNNENKLQILANFANFSYDPINYNYLRELNIIDLFVDCLQMHTDDNFVHYALAGLCNMSTDKINSQLIIEKTPTILTCLIKFFFSNRFDIVMNTMVILMFLCDHNEQIKNELIQRNEICQCLEKYSQSKDIRLSNMAKVFLQDYFLIN
;
A
#
# COMPACT_ATOMS: atom_id res chain seq x y z
N MET A 1 -13.79 11.27 2.08
CA MET A 1 -14.26 12.18 3.14
C MET A 1 -13.43 11.90 4.39
N PHE A 2 -12.63 12.85 4.86
CA PHE A 2 -11.76 12.66 6.03
C PHE A 2 -12.53 12.88 7.34
N SER A 3 -12.16 12.13 8.38
CA SER A 3 -12.79 12.21 9.70
C SER A 3 -12.18 13.35 10.52
N THR A 4 -12.98 13.91 11.42
CA THR A 4 -12.52 14.86 12.44
C THR A 4 -12.39 14.16 13.79
N ARG A 5 -11.57 14.70 14.71
CA ARG A 5 -11.49 14.20 16.09
C ARG A 5 -12.87 14.11 16.76
N ASN A 6 -13.72 15.11 16.55
CA ASN A 6 -15.09 15.13 17.08
C ASN A 6 -15.97 14.02 16.48
N SER A 7 -15.76 13.64 15.22
CA SER A 7 -16.47 12.50 14.63
C SER A 7 -15.96 11.16 15.16
N LEU A 8 -14.65 11.03 15.42
CA LEU A 8 -14.08 9.84 16.03
C LEU A 8 -14.62 9.63 17.44
N GLN A 9 -14.61 10.67 18.27
CA GLN A 9 -15.16 10.62 19.63
C GLN A 9 -16.65 10.26 19.64
N ARG A 10 -17.45 10.81 18.71
CA ARG A 10 -18.86 10.44 18.57
C ARG A 10 -19.07 8.98 18.16
N ARG A 11 -18.13 8.40 17.42
CA ARG A 11 -18.16 7.01 16.95
C ARG A 11 -17.50 6.05 17.94
N THR A 12 -16.83 6.55 18.97
CA THR A 12 -16.30 5.74 20.06
C THR A 12 -17.49 5.10 20.78
N GLY A 13 -17.54 3.76 20.78
CA GLY A 13 -18.64 2.99 21.34
C GLY A 13 -18.78 3.17 22.86
N ARG A 14 -19.84 2.58 23.42
CA ARG A 14 -20.21 2.68 24.85
C ARG A 14 -19.08 2.33 25.84
N PHE A 15 -18.13 1.48 25.42
CA PHE A 15 -16.98 1.08 26.23
C PHE A 15 -15.80 2.07 26.19
N GLY A 16 -15.89 3.15 25.40
CA GLY A 16 -14.91 4.23 25.42
C GLY A 16 -13.54 3.88 24.81
N VAL A 17 -13.39 2.71 24.18
CA VAL A 17 -12.10 2.27 23.62
C VAL A 17 -11.65 3.29 22.56
N GLY A 18 -10.55 3.99 22.85
CA GLY A 18 -9.98 5.00 21.97
C GLY A 18 -9.52 4.39 20.65
N ARG A 19 -9.39 5.23 19.61
CA ARG A 19 -8.97 4.79 18.27
C ARG A 19 -7.65 4.00 18.30
N PHE A 20 -6.67 4.47 19.06
CA PHE A 20 -5.39 3.78 19.21
C PHE A 20 -5.56 2.39 19.82
N GLU A 21 -6.25 2.28 20.96
CA GLU A 21 -6.49 0.99 21.63
C GLU A 21 -7.26 0.00 20.76
N TYR A 22 -8.22 0.48 19.95
CA TYR A 22 -8.93 -0.37 19.00
C TYR A 22 -8.00 -0.91 17.91
N LEU A 23 -7.15 -0.06 17.30
CA LEU A 23 -6.18 -0.49 16.30
C LEU A 23 -5.16 -1.47 16.90
N LYS A 24 -4.75 -1.26 18.16
CA LYS A 24 -3.87 -2.16 18.88
C LYS A 24 -4.51 -3.52 19.15
N GLN A 25 -5.80 -3.56 19.49
CA GLN A 25 -6.54 -4.82 19.64
C GLN A 25 -6.60 -5.61 18.32
N LEU A 26 -6.85 -4.92 17.19
CA LEU A 26 -6.80 -5.56 15.88
C LEU A 26 -5.42 -6.15 15.57
N LEU A 27 -4.34 -5.41 15.89
CA LEU A 27 -2.97 -5.91 15.67
C LEU A 27 -2.70 -7.16 16.52
N ASN A 28 -3.04 -7.12 17.82
CA ASN A 28 -2.89 -8.26 18.71
C ASN A 28 -3.68 -9.48 18.22
N GLU A 29 -4.89 -9.27 17.68
CA GLU A 29 -5.68 -10.35 17.10
C GLU A 29 -5.03 -10.90 15.83
N TYR A 30 -4.45 -10.05 14.97
CA TYR A 30 -3.73 -10.49 13.77
C TYR A 30 -2.50 -11.36 14.11
N GLU A 31 -1.73 -10.95 15.12
CA GLU A 31 -0.50 -11.64 15.56
C GLU A 31 -0.78 -12.93 16.33
N ASN A 32 -1.99 -13.09 16.85
CA ASN A 32 -2.38 -14.30 17.56
C ASN A 32 -2.32 -15.53 16.63
N SER A 33 -1.59 -16.56 17.06
CA SER A 33 -1.39 -17.80 16.31
C SER A 33 -2.68 -18.62 16.12
N LEU A 34 -3.70 -18.39 16.96
CA LEU A 34 -5.00 -19.04 16.87
C LEU A 34 -5.95 -18.34 15.87
N THR A 35 -5.60 -17.16 15.39
CA THR A 35 -6.42 -16.42 14.42
C THR A 35 -6.30 -17.06 13.04
N ASN A 36 -7.43 -17.46 12.48
CA ASN A 36 -7.47 -18.05 11.14
C ASN A 36 -7.23 -17.00 10.03
N ASN A 37 -6.95 -17.46 8.81
CA ASN A 37 -6.61 -16.57 7.69
C ASN A 37 -7.77 -15.65 7.27
N GLU A 38 -9.02 -16.07 7.39
CA GLU A 38 -10.18 -15.22 7.05
C GLU A 38 -10.27 -14.00 7.97
N ASN A 39 -10.10 -14.22 9.27
CA ASN A 39 -10.07 -13.14 10.26
C ASN A 39 -8.85 -12.25 10.05
N LYS A 40 -7.67 -12.82 9.76
CA LYS A 40 -6.47 -12.03 9.42
C LYS A 40 -6.68 -11.15 8.19
N LEU A 41 -7.33 -11.67 7.14
CA LEU A 41 -7.69 -10.90 5.96
C LEU A 41 -8.66 -9.76 6.29
N GLN A 42 -9.66 -10.02 7.13
CA GLN A 42 -10.61 -8.99 7.56
C GLN A 42 -9.92 -7.89 8.36
N ILE A 43 -8.97 -8.24 9.24
CA ILE A 43 -8.17 -7.28 9.99
C ILE A 43 -7.27 -6.48 9.05
N LEU A 44 -6.62 -7.12 8.08
CA LEU A 44 -5.77 -6.45 7.10
C LEU A 44 -6.58 -5.46 6.24
N ALA A 45 -7.79 -5.84 5.82
CA ALA A 45 -8.73 -4.97 5.14
C ALA A 45 -9.16 -3.78 6.00
N ASN A 46 -9.37 -3.99 7.31
CA ASN A 46 -9.64 -2.91 8.25
C ASN A 46 -8.47 -1.93 8.33
N PHE A 47 -7.23 -2.43 8.45
CA PHE A 47 -6.05 -1.56 8.44
C PHE A 47 -5.94 -0.76 7.14
N ALA A 48 -6.15 -1.39 5.98
CA ALA A 48 -6.15 -0.70 4.69
C ALA A 48 -7.20 0.42 4.62
N ASN A 49 -8.39 0.19 5.18
CA ASN A 49 -9.45 1.21 5.29
C ASN A 49 -9.06 2.35 6.26
N PHE A 50 -8.42 2.03 7.39
CA PHE A 50 -7.93 3.06 8.33
C PHE A 50 -6.80 3.90 7.73
N SER A 51 -5.98 3.32 6.87
CA SER A 51 -4.92 4.02 6.13
C SER A 51 -5.45 5.09 5.16
N TYR A 52 -6.73 5.09 4.80
CA TYR A 52 -7.29 6.13 3.94
C TYR A 52 -7.38 7.51 4.63
N ASP A 53 -7.46 7.55 5.96
CA ASP A 53 -7.71 8.78 6.70
C ASP A 53 -6.47 9.22 7.51
N PRO A 54 -5.85 10.38 7.18
CA PRO A 54 -4.61 10.83 7.80
C PRO A 54 -4.66 10.98 9.33
N ILE A 55 -5.86 11.14 9.91
CA ILE A 55 -6.03 11.18 11.36
C ILE A 55 -5.52 9.91 12.05
N ASN A 56 -5.45 8.78 11.33
CA ASN A 56 -4.97 7.50 11.86
C ASN A 56 -3.45 7.31 11.68
N TYR A 57 -2.76 8.11 10.84
CA TYR A 57 -1.36 7.83 10.48
C TYR A 57 -0.40 7.76 11.67
N ASN A 58 -0.56 8.64 12.66
CA ASN A 58 0.28 8.56 13.86
C ASN A 58 0.09 7.24 14.61
N TYR A 59 -1.16 6.77 14.75
CA TYR A 59 -1.45 5.50 15.39
C TYR A 59 -0.91 4.31 14.57
N LEU A 60 -1.07 4.34 13.25
CA LEU A 60 -0.60 3.27 12.36
C LEU A 60 0.94 3.18 12.34
N ARG A 61 1.64 4.32 12.42
CA ARG A 61 3.10 4.36 12.56
C ARG A 61 3.55 3.82 13.91
N GLU A 62 2.91 4.25 15.00
CA GLU A 62 3.23 3.78 16.35
C GLU A 62 3.01 2.26 16.51
N LEU A 63 2.03 1.71 15.78
CA LEU A 63 1.74 0.27 15.74
C LEU A 63 2.52 -0.50 14.65
N ASN A 64 3.47 0.13 13.95
CA ASN A 64 4.27 -0.49 12.87
C ASN A 64 3.45 -1.17 11.77
N ILE A 65 2.30 -0.61 11.40
CA ILE A 65 1.40 -1.22 10.40
C ILE A 65 2.03 -1.26 8.99
N ILE A 66 2.97 -0.35 8.70
CA ILE A 66 3.74 -0.42 7.44
C ILE A 66 4.56 -1.71 7.38
N ASP A 67 5.27 -2.06 8.46
CA ASP A 67 6.03 -3.31 8.55
C ASP A 67 5.12 -4.52 8.37
N LEU A 68 3.96 -4.54 9.03
CA LEU A 68 2.96 -5.58 8.85
C LEU A 68 2.55 -5.76 7.38
N PHE A 69 2.29 -4.67 6.65
CA PHE A 69 1.97 -4.77 5.23
C PHE A 69 3.14 -5.29 4.40
N VAL A 70 4.36 -4.83 4.68
CA VAL A 70 5.57 -5.29 3.96
C VAL A 70 5.84 -6.77 4.21
N ASP A 71 5.62 -7.26 5.43
CA ASP A 71 5.71 -8.68 5.77
C ASP A 71 4.67 -9.49 4.99
N CYS A 72 3.44 -8.97 4.84
CA CYS A 72 2.42 -9.60 4.02
C CYS A 72 2.86 -9.77 2.56
N LEU A 73 3.54 -8.77 1.99
CA LEU A 73 4.08 -8.82 0.62
C LEU A 73 5.17 -9.87 0.45
N GLN A 74 5.96 -10.13 1.49
CA GLN A 74 7.06 -11.10 1.47
C GLN A 74 6.60 -12.52 1.72
N MET A 75 5.72 -12.71 2.70
CA MET A 75 5.44 -14.01 3.29
C MET A 75 4.23 -14.72 2.68
N HIS A 76 3.26 -13.97 2.15
CA HIS A 76 2.01 -14.56 1.67
C HIS A 76 2.02 -14.80 0.16
N THR A 77 1.47 -15.95 -0.24
CA THR A 77 1.20 -16.32 -1.65
C THR A 77 -0.27 -16.15 -2.03
N ASP A 78 -1.15 -15.91 -1.06
CA ASP A 78 -2.56 -15.60 -1.29
C ASP A 78 -2.69 -14.14 -1.73
N ASP A 79 -3.18 -13.95 -2.94
CA ASP A 79 -3.37 -12.63 -3.55
C ASP A 79 -4.28 -11.70 -2.72
N ASN A 80 -5.16 -12.22 -1.85
CA ASN A 80 -5.98 -11.36 -0.99
C ASN A 80 -5.16 -10.69 0.11
N PHE A 81 -4.16 -11.38 0.68
CA PHE A 81 -3.24 -10.77 1.64
C PHE A 81 -2.41 -9.70 0.93
N VAL A 82 -1.89 -10.02 -0.26
CA VAL A 82 -1.15 -9.07 -1.09
C VAL A 82 -1.99 -7.85 -1.44
N HIS A 83 -3.24 -8.06 -1.87
CA HIS A 83 -4.17 -7.00 -2.23
C HIS A 83 -4.37 -6.01 -1.09
N TYR A 84 -4.76 -6.49 0.10
CA TYR A 84 -5.03 -5.59 1.23
C TYR A 84 -3.77 -4.91 1.74
N ALA A 85 -2.63 -5.60 1.72
CA ALA A 85 -1.34 -4.99 2.04
C ALA A 85 -0.98 -3.85 1.08
N LEU A 86 -1.10 -4.07 -0.23
CA LEU A 86 -0.85 -3.03 -1.24
C LEU A 86 -1.88 -1.90 -1.16
N ALA A 87 -3.16 -2.19 -0.90
CA ALA A 87 -4.17 -1.16 -0.70
C ALA A 87 -3.84 -0.26 0.50
N GLY A 88 -3.41 -0.86 1.60
CA GLY A 88 -2.98 -0.14 2.79
C GLY A 88 -1.75 0.72 2.54
N LEU A 89 -0.70 0.16 1.91
CA LEU A 89 0.51 0.89 1.54
C LEU A 89 0.20 2.03 0.57
N CYS A 90 -0.60 1.79 -0.47
CA CYS A 90 -1.01 2.82 -1.43
C CYS A 90 -1.70 4.00 -0.74
N ASN A 91 -2.63 3.74 0.19
CA ASN A 91 -3.29 4.78 0.96
C ASN A 91 -2.32 5.54 1.90
N MET A 92 -1.25 4.89 2.37
CA MET A 92 -0.26 5.53 3.24
C MET A 92 0.79 6.33 2.45
N SER A 93 1.14 5.92 1.23
CA SER A 93 2.16 6.57 0.40
C SER A 93 1.83 8.01 -0.02
N THR A 94 0.58 8.46 0.14
CA THR A 94 0.22 9.87 -0.10
C THR A 94 0.82 10.82 0.95
N ASP A 95 1.24 10.30 2.10
CA ASP A 95 1.92 11.07 3.15
C ASP A 95 3.45 10.93 3.03
N LYS A 96 4.16 12.06 3.09
CA LYS A 96 5.62 12.09 2.92
C LYS A 96 6.36 11.26 3.96
N ILE A 97 5.92 11.30 5.23
CA ILE A 97 6.58 10.54 6.31
C ILE A 97 6.37 9.04 6.08
N ASN A 98 5.14 8.62 5.79
CA ASN A 98 4.86 7.22 5.47
C ASN A 98 5.63 6.74 4.24
N SER A 99 5.69 7.53 3.17
CA SER A 99 6.49 7.21 1.99
C SER A 99 7.96 7.00 2.33
N GLN A 100 8.55 7.85 3.16
CA GLN A 100 9.93 7.67 3.64
C GLN A 100 10.09 6.35 4.43
N LEU A 101 9.17 6.05 5.34
CA LEU A 101 9.19 4.78 6.09
C LEU A 101 9.06 3.56 5.19
N ILE A 102 8.29 3.65 4.10
CA ILE A 102 8.18 2.58 3.09
C ILE A 102 9.50 2.45 2.31
N ILE A 103 10.09 3.56 1.87
CA ILE A 103 11.38 3.62 1.18
C ILE A 103 12.49 2.96 2.02
N GLU A 104 12.50 3.19 3.33
CA GLU A 104 13.48 2.61 4.27
C GLU A 104 13.45 1.07 4.30
N LYS A 105 12.40 0.42 3.77
CA LYS A 105 12.31 -1.04 3.64
C LYS A 105 12.99 -1.59 2.38
N THR A 106 13.75 -0.76 1.67
CA THR A 106 14.58 -1.13 0.51
C THR A 106 15.77 -2.00 0.96
N PRO A 107 16.20 -3.01 0.17
CA PRO A 107 15.76 -3.35 -1.20
C PRO A 107 14.47 -4.17 -1.27
N THR A 108 13.97 -4.64 -0.11
CA THR A 108 12.89 -5.62 -0.08
C THR A 108 11.58 -5.08 -0.64
N ILE A 109 11.21 -3.85 -0.30
CA ILE A 109 9.98 -3.24 -0.82
C ILE A 109 10.00 -3.11 -2.35
N LEU A 110 11.10 -2.62 -2.93
CA LEU A 110 11.21 -2.44 -4.37
C LEU A 110 11.15 -3.78 -5.09
N THR A 111 11.80 -4.81 -4.54
CA THR A 111 11.75 -6.19 -5.06
C THR A 111 10.32 -6.74 -5.05
N CYS A 112 9.59 -6.55 -3.93
CA CYS A 112 8.20 -6.98 -3.82
C CYS A 112 7.29 -6.25 -4.81
N LEU A 113 7.42 -4.92 -4.91
CA LEU A 113 6.61 -4.12 -5.83
C LEU A 113 6.87 -4.50 -7.29
N ILE A 114 8.13 -4.66 -7.70
CA ILE A 114 8.48 -5.13 -9.05
C ILE A 114 7.84 -6.50 -9.33
N LYS A 115 7.89 -7.44 -8.38
CA LYS A 115 7.21 -8.74 -8.52
C LYS A 115 5.69 -8.58 -8.76
N PHE A 116 5.02 -7.76 -7.95
CA PHE A 116 3.57 -7.58 -8.04
C PHE A 116 3.12 -6.72 -9.23
N PHE A 117 4.04 -5.97 -9.83
CA PHE A 117 3.81 -5.22 -11.06
C PHE A 117 3.35 -6.11 -12.21
N PHE A 118 3.77 -7.39 -12.22
CA PHE A 118 3.44 -8.37 -13.24
C PHE A 118 2.26 -9.29 -12.86
N SER A 119 1.48 -8.94 -11.84
CA SER A 119 0.31 -9.73 -11.44
C SER A 119 -0.77 -9.76 -12.53
N ASN A 120 -1.58 -10.83 -12.53
CA ASN A 120 -2.78 -10.91 -13.37
C ASN A 120 -4.00 -10.23 -12.73
N ARG A 121 -3.87 -9.78 -11.48
CA ARG A 121 -4.93 -9.10 -10.73
C ARG A 121 -4.83 -7.59 -10.90
N PHE A 122 -5.85 -7.00 -11.53
CA PHE A 122 -5.91 -5.57 -11.86
C PHE A 122 -5.68 -4.66 -10.65
N ASP A 123 -6.32 -4.97 -9.52
CA ASP A 123 -6.23 -4.26 -8.25
C ASP A 123 -4.82 -4.25 -7.66
N ILE A 124 -4.12 -5.39 -7.76
CA ILE A 124 -2.71 -5.51 -7.34
C ILE A 124 -1.83 -4.63 -8.22
N VAL A 125 -1.94 -4.76 -9.54
CA VAL A 125 -1.13 -4.00 -10.51
C VAL A 125 -1.33 -2.49 -10.34
N MET A 126 -2.58 -2.03 -10.21
CA MET A 126 -2.89 -0.61 -10.03
C MET A 126 -2.31 -0.04 -8.73
N ASN A 127 -2.48 -0.73 -7.59
CA ASN A 127 -1.92 -0.27 -6.32
C ASN A 127 -0.39 -0.26 -6.38
N THR A 128 0.23 -1.28 -6.99
CA THR A 128 1.68 -1.34 -7.18
C THR A 128 2.18 -0.17 -8.02
N MET A 129 1.52 0.16 -9.14
CA MET A 129 1.90 1.31 -9.98
C MET A 129 1.92 2.61 -9.17
N VAL A 130 0.82 2.88 -8.47
CA VAL A 130 0.67 4.12 -7.70
C VAL A 130 1.69 4.21 -6.57
N ILE A 131 1.95 3.11 -5.86
CA ILE A 131 3.01 3.08 -4.83
C ILE A 131 4.36 3.41 -5.47
N LEU A 132 4.75 2.73 -6.55
CA LEU A 132 6.03 2.97 -7.21
C LEU A 132 6.19 4.43 -7.65
N MET A 133 5.14 5.03 -8.25
CA MET A 133 5.15 6.44 -8.63
C MET A 133 5.41 7.35 -7.42
N PHE A 134 4.70 7.15 -6.31
CA PHE A 134 4.96 7.91 -5.08
C PHE A 134 6.37 7.70 -4.51
N LEU A 135 6.90 6.47 -4.54
CA LEU A 135 8.27 6.23 -4.05
C LEU A 135 9.30 6.90 -4.96
N CYS A 136 9.10 6.89 -6.28
CA CYS A 136 9.95 7.60 -7.24
C CYS A 136 9.93 9.12 -7.02
N ASP A 137 8.77 9.71 -6.73
CA ASP A 137 8.66 11.15 -6.44
C ASP A 137 9.41 11.57 -5.18
N HIS A 138 9.50 10.67 -4.20
CA HIS A 138 10.14 10.94 -2.91
C HIS A 138 11.59 10.45 -2.83
N ASN A 139 12.07 9.65 -3.79
CA ASN A 139 13.41 9.07 -3.77
C ASN A 139 13.99 8.86 -5.18
N GLU A 140 14.98 9.70 -5.52
CA GLU A 140 15.65 9.68 -6.83
C GLU A 140 16.43 8.38 -7.08
N GLN A 141 16.95 7.72 -6.03
CA GLN A 141 17.66 6.45 -6.19
C GLN A 141 16.70 5.33 -6.61
N ILE A 142 15.52 5.23 -6.00
CA ILE A 142 14.48 4.27 -6.40
C ILE A 142 14.04 4.54 -7.83
N LYS A 143 13.81 5.81 -8.19
CA LYS A 143 13.51 6.20 -9.56
C LYS A 143 14.58 5.72 -10.53
N ASN A 144 15.84 6.04 -10.27
CA ASN A 144 16.97 5.64 -11.12
C ASN A 144 17.12 4.12 -11.25
N GLU A 145 16.88 3.37 -10.18
CA GLU A 145 16.88 1.90 -10.24
C GLU A 145 15.72 1.37 -11.08
N LEU A 146 14.52 1.94 -10.93
CA LEU A 146 13.33 1.49 -11.63
C LEU A 146 13.42 1.75 -13.15
N ILE A 147 13.89 2.93 -13.57
CA ILE A 147 13.95 3.30 -15.00
C ILE A 147 14.97 2.45 -15.78
N GLN A 148 15.94 1.84 -15.09
CA GLN A 148 16.91 0.91 -15.69
C GLN A 148 16.32 -0.48 -15.95
N ARG A 149 15.10 -0.77 -15.46
CA ARG A 149 14.42 -2.06 -15.63
C ARG A 149 13.60 -2.06 -16.92
N ASN A 150 14.21 -2.48 -18.02
CA ASN A 150 13.56 -2.54 -19.34
C ASN A 150 12.25 -3.35 -19.35
N GLU A 151 12.18 -4.40 -18.53
CA GLU A 151 10.99 -5.23 -18.36
C GLU A 151 9.78 -4.45 -17.81
N ILE A 152 10.01 -3.44 -16.96
CA ILE A 152 8.94 -2.57 -16.45
C ILE A 152 8.44 -1.66 -17.56
N CYS A 153 9.35 -1.03 -18.31
CA CYS A 153 9.00 -0.16 -19.43
C CYS A 153 8.16 -0.91 -20.49
N GLN A 154 8.61 -2.09 -20.93
CA GLN A 154 7.88 -2.92 -21.89
C GLN A 154 6.51 -3.35 -21.38
N CYS A 155 6.40 -3.64 -20.07
CA CYS A 155 5.15 -4.02 -19.46
C CYS A 155 4.18 -2.81 -19.39
N LEU A 156 4.67 -1.63 -19.06
CA LEU A 156 3.92 -0.39 -19.13
C LEU A 156 3.44 -0.07 -20.54
N GLU A 157 4.29 -0.23 -21.56
CA GLU A 157 3.89 -0.06 -22.96
C GLU A 157 2.75 -1.01 -23.33
N LYS A 158 2.83 -2.28 -22.92
CA LYS A 158 1.73 -3.25 -23.10
C LYS A 158 0.46 -2.82 -22.36
N TYR A 159 0.57 -2.42 -21.10
CA TYR A 159 -0.57 -1.96 -20.29
C TYR A 159 -1.21 -0.69 -20.86
N SER A 160 -0.41 0.21 -21.47
CA SER A 160 -0.89 1.43 -22.12
C SER A 160 -1.85 1.15 -23.28
N GLN A 161 -1.78 -0.04 -23.87
CA GLN A 161 -2.64 -0.50 -24.97
C GLN A 161 -3.82 -1.38 -24.48
N SER A 162 -4.00 -1.52 -23.16
CA SER A 162 -5.11 -2.30 -22.60
C SER A 162 -6.47 -1.72 -22.99
N LYS A 163 -7.47 -2.60 -23.15
CA LYS A 163 -8.88 -2.20 -23.30
C LYS A 163 -9.48 -1.67 -21.99
N ASP A 164 -8.91 -2.01 -20.84
CA ASP A 164 -9.29 -1.37 -19.57
C ASP A 164 -8.68 0.05 -19.54
N ILE A 165 -9.56 1.04 -19.61
CA ILE A 165 -9.20 2.46 -19.68
C ILE A 165 -8.42 2.91 -18.45
N ARG A 166 -8.71 2.35 -17.26
CA ARG A 166 -7.99 2.73 -16.03
C ARG A 166 -6.55 2.23 -16.08
N LEU A 167 -6.35 0.98 -16.50
CA LEU A 167 -5.01 0.41 -16.65
C LEU A 167 -4.22 1.15 -17.74
N SER A 168 -4.86 1.38 -18.90
CA SER A 168 -4.24 2.10 -20.02
C SER A 168 -3.81 3.51 -19.61
N ASN A 169 -4.69 4.27 -18.94
CA ASN A 169 -4.38 5.63 -18.52
C ASN A 169 -3.29 5.66 -17.45
N MET A 170 -3.35 4.79 -16.44
CA MET A 170 -2.33 4.73 -15.40
C MET A 170 -0.95 4.42 -15.99
N ALA A 171 -0.86 3.43 -16.89
CA ALA A 171 0.39 3.07 -17.54
C ALA A 171 0.95 4.21 -18.42
N LYS A 172 0.08 4.96 -19.11
CA LYS A 172 0.50 6.13 -19.90
C LYS A 172 1.08 7.23 -19.02
N VAL A 173 0.43 7.54 -17.91
CA VAL A 173 0.94 8.54 -16.94
C VAL A 173 2.28 8.09 -16.37
N PHE A 174 2.40 6.82 -15.95
CA PHE A 174 3.66 6.28 -15.45
C PHE A 174 4.78 6.40 -16.51
N LEU A 175 4.55 5.98 -17.75
CA LEU A 175 5.54 6.12 -18.82
C LEU A 175 5.96 7.58 -19.01
N GLN A 176 4.98 8.49 -19.12
CA GLN A 176 5.22 9.90 -19.36
C GLN A 176 6.04 10.56 -18.24
N ASP A 177 5.73 10.27 -16.98
CA ASP A 177 6.32 10.98 -15.85
C ASP A 177 7.71 10.46 -15.46
N TYR A 178 8.00 9.17 -15.74
CA TYR A 178 9.22 8.53 -15.22
C TYR A 178 10.15 7.93 -16.29
N PHE A 179 9.63 7.43 -17.42
CA PHE A 179 10.44 6.71 -18.42
C PHE A 179 10.71 7.54 -19.69
N LEU A 180 9.77 8.37 -20.08
CA LEU A 180 9.86 9.24 -21.26
C LEU A 180 10.39 10.60 -20.84
N ILE A 181 11.69 10.67 -20.55
CA ILE A 181 12.35 11.96 -20.34
C ILE A 181 12.50 12.65 -21.71
N ASN A 182 11.89 13.84 -21.85
CA ASN A 182 12.36 14.88 -22.77
C ASN A 182 13.59 15.57 -22.15
#